data_AF-A0A9W9ZMW6-F1
#
_entry.id   AF-A0A9W9ZMW6-F1
#
_cell.length_a   1.000
_cell.length_b   1.000
_cell.length_c   1.000
_cell.angle_alpha   90.00
_cell.angle_beta   90.00
_cell.angle_gamma   90.00
#
_symmetry.space_group_name_H-M   'P 1'
#
loop_
_entity.id
_entity.type
_entity.pdbx_description
1 polymer ?
#
loop_
_entity_poly.entity_id
_entity_poly.type
_entity_poly.pdbx_seq_one_letter_code
_entity_poly.pdbx_strand_id
1 'polypeptide(L)'
;MMCTLLNALRRDGDQKRKASNHNITPRIDKDDVTSDKQASVGSLKFSVLYKGADTATPLLYVTVLGLEGVSDEIVTPGKHGAYVKVCLSPKFTTWRRTRTLDVSEKLAFKDHFIISGVKPVDLEEAILRFVVLSVGEDERDIGQLDVPLKELKSRDKFKRTCALHAPGAMNDGIAKLS
;
A
#
# COMPACT_ATOMS: atom_id res chain seq x y z
N MET A 1 50.66 25.33 -56.67
CA MET A 1 49.79 25.89 -55.63
C MET A 1 50.00 25.10 -54.35
N MET A 2 50.80 25.62 -53.41
CA MET A 2 50.96 25.06 -52.06
C MET A 2 51.50 26.18 -51.16
N CYS A 3 50.78 26.51 -50.09
CA CYS A 3 51.27 27.39 -49.03
C CYS A 3 51.12 26.70 -47.67
N THR A 4 52.24 26.13 -47.21
CA THR A 4 52.83 26.18 -45.87
C THR A 4 51.95 26.41 -44.63
N LEU A 5 51.95 25.38 -43.76
CA LEU A 5 52.36 25.35 -42.35
C LEU A 5 52.05 26.53 -41.39
N LEU A 6 51.49 26.10 -40.25
CA LEU A 6 51.84 26.40 -38.84
C LEU A 6 51.10 27.49 -38.04
N ASN A 7 50.80 27.04 -36.82
CA ASN A 7 50.67 27.75 -35.54
C ASN A 7 49.37 28.49 -35.24
N ALA A 8 48.91 28.62 -34.00
CA ALA A 8 49.11 27.95 -32.71
C ALA A 8 48.24 28.74 -31.70
N LEU A 9 47.83 28.10 -30.59
CA LEU A 9 47.48 28.71 -29.29
C LEU A 9 46.22 29.61 -29.22
N ARG A 10 45.20 29.17 -28.45
CA ARG A 10 44.87 29.80 -27.14
C ARG A 10 43.67 29.12 -26.46
N ARG A 11 43.79 28.97 -25.15
CA ARG A 11 42.71 28.70 -24.19
C ARG A 11 41.84 29.95 -23.99
N ASP A 12 40.65 29.67 -23.47
CA ASP A 12 39.78 30.49 -22.62
C ASP A 12 38.71 31.39 -23.27
N GLY A 13 37.50 31.34 -22.72
CA GLY A 13 36.44 32.32 -22.95
C GLY A 13 35.07 31.77 -23.38
N ASP A 14 34.27 31.37 -22.40
CA ASP A 14 32.80 31.35 -22.30
C ASP A 14 31.89 31.74 -23.50
N GLN A 15 30.90 30.88 -23.79
CA GLN A 15 29.43 31.08 -23.62
C GLN A 15 28.53 30.46 -24.71
N LYS A 16 27.47 29.81 -24.21
CA LYS A 16 26.11 29.64 -24.78
C LYS A 16 25.82 28.56 -25.84
N ARG A 17 25.14 27.51 -25.31
CA ARG A 17 23.83 26.96 -25.71
C ARG A 17 23.64 26.40 -27.14
N LYS A 18 23.48 25.08 -27.27
CA LYS A 18 22.18 24.34 -27.43
C LYS A 18 22.40 22.91 -27.95
N ALA A 19 21.45 22.04 -27.57
CA ALA A 19 21.18 20.67 -28.05
C ALA A 19 22.20 19.61 -27.56
N SER A 20 21.83 18.40 -27.15
CA SER A 20 20.66 17.58 -27.43
C SER A 20 20.47 16.48 -26.37
N ASN A 21 19.25 15.95 -26.29
CA ASN A 21 18.81 14.61 -25.86
C ASN A 21 19.58 13.86 -24.76
N HIS A 22 18.90 13.56 -23.64
CA HIS A 22 18.73 12.18 -23.16
C HIS A 22 17.58 12.04 -22.13
N ASN A 23 16.70 11.09 -22.45
CA ASN A 23 15.91 10.22 -21.58
C ASN A 23 14.88 10.85 -20.63
N ILE A 24 13.63 10.74 -21.07
CA ILE A 24 12.40 10.88 -20.28
C ILE A 24 12.40 9.77 -19.21
N THR A 25 12.77 10.11 -17.98
CA THR A 25 12.49 9.30 -16.80
C THR A 25 11.02 9.46 -16.44
N PRO A 26 10.24 8.39 -16.21
CA PRO A 26 8.83 8.51 -15.91
C PRO A 26 8.63 9.27 -14.60
N ARG A 27 7.78 10.28 -14.65
CA ARG A 27 7.30 11.07 -13.52
C ARG A 27 6.74 10.12 -12.47
N ILE A 28 7.40 10.07 -11.32
CA ILE A 28 6.80 9.56 -10.10
C ILE A 28 5.80 10.64 -9.69
N ASP A 29 4.52 10.42 -10.00
CA ASP A 29 3.43 11.15 -9.36
C ASP A 29 3.46 10.78 -7.88
N LYS A 30 4.24 11.55 -7.12
CA LYS A 30 4.01 11.75 -5.70
C LYS A 30 2.76 12.61 -5.63
N ASP A 31 1.60 11.97 -5.59
CA ASP A 31 0.40 12.61 -5.07
C ASP A 31 0.70 12.99 -3.62
N ASP A 32 0.99 14.28 -3.46
CA ASP A 32 1.11 15.00 -2.20
C ASP A 32 -0.30 15.07 -1.57
N VAL A 33 -0.62 14.04 -0.78
CA VAL A 33 -1.69 14.12 0.20
C VAL A 33 -1.03 14.48 1.52
N THR A 34 -1.19 15.74 1.91
CA THR A 34 -0.93 16.23 3.26
C THR A 34 -1.57 15.29 4.27
N SER A 35 -0.74 14.60 5.06
CA SER A 35 -1.20 13.82 6.20
C SER A 35 -0.10 13.87 7.24
N ASP A 36 -0.48 14.27 8.45
CA ASP A 36 0.34 14.20 9.65
C ASP A 36 1.19 12.93 9.61
N LYS A 37 2.51 13.06 9.78
CA LYS A 37 3.46 11.94 9.65
C LYS A 37 3.28 10.95 10.80
N GLN A 38 2.19 10.20 10.78
CA GLN A 38 2.00 9.03 11.59
C GLN A 38 3.11 8.05 11.22
N ALA A 39 3.88 7.61 12.20
CA ALA A 39 4.91 6.61 11.98
C ALA A 39 4.27 5.33 11.39
N SER A 40 4.74 4.92 10.22
CA SER A 40 4.32 3.65 9.62
C SER A 40 4.93 2.49 10.40
N VAL A 41 4.13 1.45 10.63
CA VAL A 41 4.53 0.24 11.37
C VAL A 41 4.86 -0.94 10.44
N GLY A 42 4.95 -0.69 9.13
CA GLY A 42 5.18 -1.69 8.10
C GLY A 42 4.36 -1.44 6.84
N SER A 43 4.41 -2.34 5.88
CA SER A 43 3.67 -2.24 4.63
C SER A 43 2.99 -3.56 4.23
N LEU A 44 1.73 -3.46 3.81
CA LEU A 44 0.92 -4.59 3.37
C LEU A 44 0.76 -4.58 1.85
N LYS A 45 1.09 -5.71 1.24
CA LYS A 45 0.89 -5.98 -0.19
C LYS A 45 -0.34 -6.86 -0.39
N PHE A 46 -1.25 -6.41 -1.24
CA PHE A 46 -2.51 -7.09 -1.48
C PHE A 46 -3.03 -6.84 -2.90
N SER A 47 -4.00 -7.63 -3.33
CA SER A 47 -4.74 -7.40 -4.57
C SER A 47 -6.22 -7.66 -4.40
N VAL A 48 -7.03 -6.91 -5.13
CA VAL A 48 -8.48 -7.02 -5.14
C VAL A 48 -8.95 -7.18 -6.59
N LEU A 49 -9.90 -8.09 -6.80
CA LEU A 49 -10.57 -8.32 -8.07
C LEU A 49 -12.08 -8.39 -7.81
N TYR A 50 -12.84 -7.56 -8.50
CA TYR A 50 -14.28 -7.59 -8.51
C TYR A 50 -14.80 -8.22 -9.80
N LYS A 51 -15.68 -9.20 -9.66
CA LYS A 51 -16.43 -9.79 -10.78
C LYS A 51 -17.91 -9.56 -10.49
N GLY A 52 -18.49 -8.49 -11.02
CA GLY A 52 -19.87 -8.14 -10.66
C GLY A 52 -20.71 -7.39 -11.69
N ALA A 53 -20.15 -6.85 -12.77
CA ALA A 53 -20.93 -6.08 -13.74
C ALA A 53 -21.99 -6.93 -14.47
N ASP A 54 -21.68 -8.20 -14.77
CA ASP A 54 -22.52 -9.06 -15.63
C ASP A 54 -22.82 -10.45 -15.04
N THR A 55 -22.62 -10.62 -13.72
CA THR A 55 -22.72 -11.94 -13.08
C THR A 55 -23.91 -12.02 -12.13
N ALA A 56 -24.71 -13.09 -12.21
CA ALA A 56 -25.83 -13.35 -11.30
C ALA A 56 -25.42 -13.37 -9.82
N THR A 57 -24.16 -13.75 -9.55
CA THR A 57 -23.56 -13.73 -8.22
C THR A 57 -22.28 -12.90 -8.26
N PRO A 58 -22.34 -11.59 -7.97
CA PRO A 58 -21.16 -10.75 -7.86
C PRO A 58 -20.20 -11.26 -6.78
N LEU A 59 -18.91 -11.31 -7.09
CA LEU A 59 -17.86 -11.81 -6.22
C LEU A 59 -16.72 -10.79 -6.09
N LEU A 60 -16.32 -10.52 -4.86
CA LEU A 60 -15.11 -9.77 -4.53
C LEU A 60 -14.02 -10.73 -4.05
N TYR A 61 -12.93 -10.80 -4.79
CA TYR A 61 -11.75 -11.58 -4.47
C TYR A 61 -10.71 -10.67 -3.82
N VAL A 62 -10.28 -11.01 -2.61
CA VAL A 62 -9.24 -10.30 -1.88
C VAL A 62 -8.08 -11.26 -1.67
N THR A 63 -6.86 -10.84 -2.01
CA THR A 63 -5.66 -11.64 -1.80
C THR A 63 -4.67 -10.87 -0.95
N VAL A 64 -4.28 -11.45 0.18
CA VAL A 64 -3.19 -10.92 1.01
C VAL A 64 -1.89 -11.55 0.52
N LEU A 65 -1.01 -10.75 -0.09
CA LEU A 65 0.17 -11.24 -0.78
C LEU A 65 1.38 -11.30 0.15
N GLY A 66 1.60 -10.25 0.93
CA GLY A 66 2.71 -10.22 1.87
C GLY A 66 2.75 -8.97 2.74
N LEU A 67 3.61 -9.02 3.75
CA LEU A 67 3.81 -7.99 4.76
C LEU A 67 5.32 -7.78 4.92
N GLU A 68 5.76 -6.54 4.86
CA GLU A 68 7.18 -6.15 4.91
C GLU A 68 7.39 -5.01 5.93
N GLY A 69 8.54 -4.99 6.60
CA GLY A 69 8.92 -3.90 7.50
C GLY A 69 8.24 -3.92 8.87
N VAL A 70 7.58 -5.03 9.22
CA VAL A 70 7.16 -5.31 10.60
C VAL A 70 8.33 -6.02 11.28
N SER A 71 9.02 -5.34 12.21
CA SER A 71 10.19 -5.90 12.90
C SER A 71 9.80 -6.59 14.21
N ASP A 72 10.70 -7.44 14.71
CA ASP A 72 10.59 -8.08 16.04
C ASP A 72 10.55 -7.06 17.19
N GLU A 73 11.02 -5.83 16.98
CA GLU A 73 10.87 -4.77 17.99
C GLU A 73 9.41 -4.33 18.15
N ILE A 74 8.66 -4.36 17.04
CA ILE A 74 7.22 -4.08 17.01
C ILE A 74 6.44 -5.29 17.54
N VAL A 75 6.93 -6.50 17.27
CA VAL A 75 6.36 -7.77 17.72
C VAL A 75 7.08 -8.26 18.98
N THR A 76 6.61 -7.82 20.15
CA THR A 76 7.18 -8.11 21.49
C THR A 76 8.04 -9.38 21.58
N PRO A 77 9.25 -9.34 22.18
CA PRO A 77 10.13 -10.50 22.28
C PRO A 77 9.42 -11.73 22.86
N GLY A 78 9.53 -12.89 22.20
CA GLY A 78 8.82 -14.13 22.56
C GLY A 78 7.49 -14.35 21.82
N LYS A 79 7.10 -13.43 20.92
CA LYS A 79 5.94 -13.59 20.05
C LYS A 79 6.36 -14.12 18.70
N HIS A 80 5.90 -15.32 18.38
CA HIS A 80 6.48 -16.04 17.26
C HIS A 80 5.77 -15.79 15.94
N GLY A 81 4.53 -15.29 15.91
CA GLY A 81 3.79 -15.20 14.66
C GLY A 81 2.98 -13.92 14.43
N ALA A 82 2.67 -13.65 13.18
CA ALA A 82 1.77 -12.60 12.75
C ALA A 82 0.74 -13.12 11.74
N TYR A 83 -0.45 -12.52 11.74
CA TYR A 83 -1.49 -12.80 10.75
C TYR A 83 -2.31 -11.54 10.45
N VAL A 84 -3.09 -11.59 9.37
CA VAL A 84 -3.91 -10.46 8.92
C VAL A 84 -5.39 -10.82 8.99
N LYS A 85 -6.19 -10.01 9.70
CA LYS A 85 -7.65 -10.00 9.64
C LYS A 85 -8.13 -9.09 8.51
N VAL A 86 -9.16 -9.50 7.79
CA VAL A 86 -9.78 -8.79 6.66
C VAL A 86 -11.29 -8.71 6.85
N CYS A 87 -11.87 -7.52 6.63
CA CYS A 87 -13.31 -7.28 6.71
C CYS A 87 -13.75 -6.22 5.68
N LEU A 88 -15.01 -6.25 5.24
CA LEU A 88 -15.57 -5.35 4.23
C LEU A 88 -16.74 -4.54 4.81
N SER A 89 -16.43 -3.45 5.52
CA SER A 89 -17.44 -2.58 6.12
C SER A 89 -18.08 -1.62 5.09
N PRO A 90 -19.29 -1.07 5.36
CA PRO A 90 -20.11 -1.30 6.55
C PRO A 90 -21.05 -2.52 6.43
N LYS A 91 -21.43 -2.89 5.20
CA LYS A 91 -22.47 -3.90 4.95
C LYS A 91 -22.06 -5.33 5.30
N PHE A 92 -20.78 -5.68 5.17
CA PHE A 92 -20.27 -7.03 5.46
C PHE A 92 -19.36 -6.98 6.69
N THR A 93 -19.86 -7.45 7.83
CA THR A 93 -19.13 -7.34 9.11
C THR A 93 -18.34 -8.60 9.49
N THR A 94 -18.36 -9.62 8.63
CA THR A 94 -17.65 -10.88 8.87
C THR A 94 -16.14 -10.71 8.67
N TRP A 95 -15.39 -10.90 9.76
CA TRP A 95 -13.95 -10.97 9.72
C TRP A 95 -13.46 -12.33 9.20
N ARG A 96 -12.43 -12.30 8.36
CA ARG A 96 -11.65 -13.47 7.94
C ARG A 96 -10.20 -13.25 8.31
N ARG A 97 -9.42 -14.32 8.43
CA ARG A 97 -8.00 -14.21 8.76
C ARG A 97 -7.14 -15.10 7.87
N THR A 98 -5.91 -14.65 7.63
CA THR A 98 -4.87 -15.48 7.00
C THR A 98 -4.40 -16.55 7.97
N ARG A 99 -3.58 -17.50 7.48
CA ARG A 99 -2.73 -18.28 8.37
C ARG A 99 -1.77 -17.38 9.16
N THR A 100 -1.35 -17.86 10.32
CA THR A 100 -0.24 -17.28 11.09
C THR A 100 1.08 -17.68 10.46
N LEU A 101 2.01 -16.73 10.36
CA LEU A 101 3.36 -16.92 9.87
C LEU A 101 4.36 -16.44 10.90
N ASP A 102 5.50 -17.13 11.00
CA ASP A 102 6.54 -16.72 11.93
C ASP A 102 7.14 -15.38 11.52
N VAL A 103 7.29 -14.46 12.48
CA VAL A 103 7.74 -13.09 12.20
C VAL A 103 9.13 -13.11 11.56
N SER A 104 9.23 -12.37 10.48
CA SER A 104 10.46 -12.14 9.72
C SER A 104 10.31 -10.81 8.99
N GLU A 105 11.40 -10.27 8.46
CA GLU A 105 11.39 -9.00 7.71
C GLU A 105 10.36 -8.99 6.57
N LYS A 106 10.04 -10.17 6.03
CA LYS A 106 9.13 -10.37 4.91
C LYS A 106 8.29 -11.64 5.04
N LEU A 107 7.00 -11.43 5.20
CA LEU A 107 6.00 -12.49 5.36
C LEU A 107 5.22 -12.67 4.07
N ALA A 108 5.07 -13.92 3.60
CA ALA A 108 4.35 -14.25 2.37
C ALA A 108 3.11 -15.11 2.67
N PHE A 109 1.96 -14.47 2.82
CA PHE A 109 0.66 -15.12 3.06
C PHE A 109 0.16 -15.86 1.81
N LYS A 110 -0.11 -15.15 0.71
CA LYS A 110 -0.78 -15.71 -0.49
C LYS A 110 -2.17 -16.31 -0.18
N ASP A 111 -2.82 -15.83 0.87
CA ASP A 111 -4.15 -16.24 1.27
C ASP A 111 -5.21 -15.49 0.44
N HIS A 112 -6.28 -16.20 0.06
CA HIS A 112 -7.35 -15.68 -0.78
C HIS A 112 -8.70 -15.73 -0.05
N PHE A 113 -9.46 -14.65 -0.13
CA PHE A 113 -10.80 -14.53 0.43
C PHE A 113 -11.80 -14.14 -0.65
N ILE A 114 -12.95 -14.81 -0.66
CA ILE A 114 -14.06 -14.54 -1.58
C ILE A 114 -15.26 -14.02 -0.80
N ILE A 115 -15.67 -12.79 -1.06
CA ILE A 115 -16.88 -12.18 -0.49
C ILE A 115 -17.95 -12.17 -1.58
N SER A 116 -19.02 -12.94 -1.36
CA SER A 116 -20.13 -13.05 -2.29
C SER A 116 -21.22 -12.01 -2.03
N GLY A 117 -21.92 -11.60 -3.08
CA GLY A 117 -23.09 -10.73 -2.98
C GLY A 117 -22.77 -9.24 -2.85
N VAL A 118 -21.52 -8.83 -3.08
CA VAL A 118 -21.10 -7.43 -3.13
C VAL A 118 -21.68 -6.80 -4.40
N LYS A 119 -22.74 -6.01 -4.28
CA LYS A 119 -23.40 -5.37 -5.42
C LYS A 119 -22.58 -4.16 -5.88
N PRO A 120 -22.70 -3.71 -7.14
CA PRO A 120 -21.98 -2.53 -7.62
C PRO A 120 -22.24 -1.26 -6.80
N VAL A 121 -23.47 -1.10 -6.27
CA VAL A 121 -23.83 0.02 -5.38
C VAL A 121 -23.09 -0.02 -4.04
N ASP A 122 -22.75 -1.22 -3.55
CA ASP A 122 -22.07 -1.38 -2.27
C ASP A 122 -20.61 -0.89 -2.35
N LEU A 123 -20.01 -0.82 -3.54
CA LEU A 123 -18.61 -0.42 -3.73
C LEU A 123 -18.34 1.06 -3.43
N GLU A 124 -19.36 1.93 -3.50
CA GLU A 124 -19.20 3.38 -3.31
C GLU A 124 -18.75 3.70 -1.89
N GLU A 125 -19.32 3.00 -0.90
CA GLU A 125 -19.08 3.20 0.52
C GLU A 125 -18.23 2.08 1.14
N ALA A 126 -17.94 1.03 0.37
CA ALA A 126 -17.20 -0.11 0.88
C ALA A 126 -15.75 0.24 1.23
N ILE A 127 -15.38 -0.10 2.46
CA ILE A 127 -14.02 -0.04 2.98
C ILE A 127 -13.56 -1.46 3.26
N LEU A 128 -12.50 -1.87 2.57
CA LEU A 128 -11.79 -3.10 2.86
C LEU A 128 -10.75 -2.81 3.94
N ARG A 129 -11.01 -3.32 5.15
CA ARG A 129 -10.17 -3.14 6.33
C ARG A 129 -9.25 -4.33 6.52
N PHE A 130 -7.97 -4.04 6.71
CA PHE A 130 -6.94 -4.99 7.11
C PHE A 130 -6.45 -4.62 8.50
N VAL A 131 -6.36 -5.61 9.39
CA VAL A 131 -5.72 -5.46 10.71
C VAL A 131 -4.65 -6.53 10.83
N VAL A 132 -3.42 -6.13 11.09
CA VAL A 132 -2.31 -7.04 11.33
C VAL A 132 -2.19 -7.27 12.83
N LEU A 133 -2.15 -8.53 13.24
CA LEU A 133 -2.02 -8.92 14.64
C LEU A 133 -0.75 -9.76 14.84
N SER A 134 -0.13 -9.56 16.00
CA SER A 134 0.89 -10.46 16.55
C SER A 134 0.25 -11.51 17.44
N VAL A 135 0.81 -12.72 17.42
CA VAL A 135 0.42 -13.87 18.24
C VAL A 135 1.48 -14.09 19.31
N GLY A 136 1.05 -14.02 20.56
CA GLY A 136 1.81 -14.31 21.77
C GLY A 136 0.92 -14.94 22.83
N GLU A 137 1.15 -14.58 24.10
CA GLU A 137 0.19 -14.87 25.19
C GLU A 137 -1.18 -14.21 24.91
N ASP A 138 -1.15 -12.96 24.46
CA ASP A 138 -2.32 -12.20 24.00
C ASP A 138 -2.15 -11.73 22.55
N GLU A 139 -3.26 -11.67 21.80
CA GLU A 139 -3.30 -11.02 20.49
C GLU A 139 -3.12 -9.51 20.65
N ARG A 140 -2.20 -8.92 19.89
CA ARG A 140 -2.00 -7.47 19.85
C ARG A 140 -2.06 -6.96 18.42
N ASP A 141 -2.85 -5.91 18.21
CA ASP A 141 -2.91 -5.16 16.96
C ASP A 141 -1.58 -4.43 16.71
N ILE A 142 -0.94 -4.76 15.58
CA ILE A 142 0.29 -4.13 15.11
C ILE A 142 -0.04 -2.88 14.31
N GLY A 143 -1.00 -3.00 13.40
CA GLY A 143 -1.38 -1.91 12.53
C GLY A 143 -2.63 -2.21 11.70
N GLN A 144 -3.21 -1.14 11.18
CA GLN A 144 -4.42 -1.16 10.38
C GLN A 144 -4.20 -0.46 9.04
N LEU A 145 -4.94 -0.91 8.02
CA LEU A 145 -5.08 -0.28 6.72
C LEU A 145 -6.54 -0.35 6.26
N ASP A 146 -7.12 0.81 5.96
CA ASP A 146 -8.47 0.93 5.39
C ASP A 146 -8.35 1.33 3.91
N VAL A 147 -8.99 0.54 3.03
CA VAL A 147 -8.90 0.72 1.57
C VAL A 147 -10.28 0.95 0.98
N PRO A 148 -10.60 2.16 0.52
CA PRO A 148 -11.84 2.42 -0.21
C PRO A 148 -11.90 1.62 -1.52
N LEU A 149 -13.06 1.03 -1.81
CA LEU A 149 -13.26 0.21 -3.01
C LEU A 149 -13.97 0.92 -4.16
N LYS A 150 -14.27 2.22 -4.04
CA LYS A 150 -14.95 3.02 -5.07
C LYS A 150 -14.34 2.92 -6.46
N GLU A 151 -13.02 2.75 -6.56
CA GLU A 151 -12.35 2.62 -7.85
C GLU A 151 -12.70 1.34 -8.61
N LEU A 152 -13.21 0.31 -7.92
CA LEU A 152 -13.64 -0.94 -8.57
C LEU A 152 -14.86 -0.76 -9.49
N LYS A 153 -15.50 0.41 -9.46
CA LYS A 153 -16.54 0.79 -10.42
C LYS A 153 -15.99 1.15 -11.79
N SER A 154 -14.74 1.62 -11.87
CA SER A 154 -14.09 2.01 -13.14
C SER A 154 -12.98 1.05 -13.58
N ARG A 155 -12.61 0.09 -12.74
CA ARG A 155 -11.67 -0.99 -13.07
C ARG A 155 -12.05 -2.26 -12.31
N ASP A 156 -11.86 -3.43 -12.90
CA ASP A 156 -12.26 -4.68 -12.21
C ASP A 156 -11.24 -5.15 -11.17
N LYS A 157 -10.01 -4.64 -11.19
CA LYS A 157 -8.95 -5.10 -10.28
C LYS A 157 -7.90 -4.05 -9.98
N PHE A 158 -7.24 -4.22 -8.84
CA PHE A 158 -6.02 -3.49 -8.51
C PHE A 158 -5.10 -4.32 -7.60
N LYS A 159 -3.85 -3.91 -7.53
CA LYS A 159 -2.82 -4.48 -6.65
C LYS A 159 -1.99 -3.34 -6.10
N ARG A 160 -1.77 -3.33 -4.78
CA ARG A 160 -1.10 -2.24 -4.07
C ARG A 160 -0.18 -2.76 -2.99
N THR A 161 0.79 -1.93 -2.64
CA THR A 161 1.55 -2.01 -1.39
C THR A 161 1.27 -0.71 -0.65
N CYS A 162 0.73 -0.78 0.56
CA CYS A 162 0.34 0.39 1.34
C CYS A 162 0.97 0.32 2.73
N ALA A 163 1.28 1.49 3.29
CA ALA A 163 1.75 1.60 4.67
C ALA A 163 0.64 1.18 5.65
N LEU A 164 1.05 0.54 6.74
CA LEU A 164 0.21 0.28 7.91
C LEU A 164 0.40 1.40 8.92
N HIS A 165 -0.68 1.73 9.62
CA HIS A 165 -0.68 2.73 10.68
C HIS A 165 -1.01 2.07 12.02
N ALA A 166 -0.38 2.56 13.10
CA ALA A 166 -0.64 2.05 14.44
C ALA A 166 -2.13 2.22 14.84
N PRO A 167 -2.71 1.27 15.61
CA PRO A 167 -4.06 1.42 16.14
C PRO A 167 -4.16 2.63 17.07
N GLY A 168 -5.22 3.43 16.99
CA GLY A 168 -5.45 4.59 17.88
C GLY A 168 -4.83 5.92 17.43
N ALA A 169 -4.29 5.98 16.22
CA ALA A 169 -3.71 7.16 15.57
C ALA A 169 -4.64 8.39 15.40
N MET A 170 -5.95 8.22 15.57
CA MET A 170 -6.93 9.32 15.58
C MET A 170 -7.80 9.19 16.83
N ASN A 171 -7.52 10.01 17.84
CA ASN A 171 -8.47 10.65 18.78
C ASN A 171 -7.70 11.22 20.00
N ASP A 172 -6.89 12.26 19.79
CA ASP A 172 -6.35 13.09 20.89
C ASP A 172 -6.87 14.53 20.84
N GLY A 173 -8.07 14.72 20.30
CA GLY A 173 -8.63 16.07 20.18
C GLY A 173 -10.11 16.09 19.85
N ILE A 174 -10.96 15.52 20.71
CA ILE A 174 -12.27 16.06 21.15
C ILE A 174 -12.68 15.16 22.34
N ALA A 175 -12.20 15.51 23.52
CA ALA A 175 -12.80 15.08 24.78
C ALA A 175 -12.38 16.07 25.88
N LYS A 176 -13.06 17.23 25.90
CA LYS A 176 -13.32 18.02 27.11
C LYS A 176 -14.19 19.22 26.76
N LEU A 177 -15.50 19.03 26.87
CA LEU A 177 -16.41 20.06 27.38
C LEU A 177 -17.43 19.30 28.23
N SER A 178 -17.06 19.13 29.50
CA SER A 178 -18.00 19.07 30.62
C SER A 178 -18.57 20.46 30.88
#